data_AF-A0A3A8ZMW2-F1
#
_entry.id   AF-A0A3A8ZMW2-F1
#
_cell.length_a   1.000
_cell.length_b   1.000
_cell.length_c   1.000
_cell.angle_alpha   90.00
_cell.angle_beta   90.00
_cell.angle_gamma   90.00
#
_symmetry.space_group_name_H-M   'P 1'
#
loop_
_entity.id
_entity.type
_entity.pdbx_description
1 polymer ?
#
loop_
_entity_poly.entity_id
_entity_poly.type
_entity_poly.pdbx_seq_one_letter_code
_entity_poly.pdbx_strand_id
1 'polypeptide(L)'
;MKGFPKTLKTKEDYYNCLAMVAAGELAAADLLAKIESAEAQRYIQCAVVAAQPEKKAVTLIYCDEAAAGMKFTAGGVSGTVQAVTHVQSDEAQEAGEAANDRTALTLSKAVAADCAVIALETAETVAGMTTDDITALKGVLKQYE
;
A
#
# COMPACT_ATOMS: atom_id res chain seq x y z
N MET A 1 -9.41 6.92 -23.85
CA MET A 1 -8.30 6.29 -24.58
C MET A 1 -8.89 5.21 -25.49
N LYS A 2 -8.65 5.27 -26.80
CA LYS A 2 -9.08 4.21 -27.74
C LYS A 2 -8.01 3.12 -27.69
N GLY A 3 -8.38 1.87 -27.47
CA GLY A 3 -7.43 0.74 -27.42
C GLY A 3 -7.02 0.29 -26.01
N PHE A 4 -7.07 1.14 -24.99
CA PHE A 4 -6.68 0.72 -23.64
C PHE A 4 -7.71 -0.23 -23.01
N PRO A 5 -7.32 -1.44 -22.55
CA PRO A 5 -8.23 -2.38 -21.94
C PRO A 5 -8.92 -1.79 -20.70
N LYS A 6 -10.23 -2.03 -20.56
CA LYS A 6 -11.00 -1.56 -19.40
C LYS A 6 -10.61 -2.24 -18.09
N THR A 7 -10.13 -3.48 -18.17
CA THR A 7 -9.75 -4.29 -17.01
C THR A 7 -8.47 -5.05 -17.29
N LEU A 8 -7.50 -4.97 -16.38
CA LEU A 8 -6.28 -5.77 -16.38
C LEU A 8 -6.35 -6.68 -15.14
N LYS A 9 -6.41 -8.00 -15.35
CA LYS A 9 -6.64 -8.99 -14.28
C LYS A 9 -5.47 -9.94 -14.10
N THR A 10 -4.65 -10.09 -15.13
CA THR A 10 -3.54 -11.04 -15.16
C THR A 10 -2.23 -10.33 -15.48
N LYS A 11 -1.13 -10.94 -15.08
CA LYS A 11 0.23 -10.52 -15.44
C LYS A 11 0.37 -10.33 -16.95
N GLU A 12 -0.19 -11.24 -17.75
CA GLU A 12 -0.16 -11.17 -19.21
C GLU A 12 -0.87 -9.93 -19.76
N ASP A 13 -1.98 -9.50 -19.16
CA ASP A 13 -2.68 -8.27 -19.58
C ASP A 13 -1.76 -7.03 -19.51
N TYR A 14 -0.90 -6.94 -18.49
CA TYR A 14 0.06 -5.84 -18.33
C TYR A 14 1.19 -5.91 -19.37
N TYR A 15 1.70 -7.10 -19.67
CA TYR A 15 2.72 -7.27 -20.72
C TYR A 15 2.15 -7.01 -22.12
N ASN A 16 0.89 -7.36 -22.37
CA ASN A 16 0.21 -7.02 -23.62
C ASN A 16 0.06 -5.50 -23.76
N CYS A 17 -0.29 -4.79 -22.68
CA CYS A 17 -0.31 -3.33 -22.70
C CYS A 17 1.08 -2.75 -22.93
N LEU A 18 2.15 -3.34 -22.37
CA LEU A 18 3.52 -2.91 -22.64
C LEU A 18 3.87 -3.05 -24.13
N ALA A 19 3.44 -4.14 -24.78
CA ALA A 19 3.64 -4.31 -26.22
C ALA A 19 2.88 -3.24 -27.03
N MET A 20 1.68 -2.84 -26.59
CA MET A 20 0.95 -1.72 -27.20
C MET A 20 1.66 -0.38 -27.02
N VAL A 21 2.30 -0.15 -25.86
CA VAL A 21 3.16 1.03 -25.66
C VAL A 21 4.33 1.01 -26.63
N ALA A 22 4.99 -0.15 -26.77
CA ALA A 22 6.10 -0.32 -27.71
C ALA A 22 5.70 -0.08 -29.17
N ALA A 23 4.46 -0.41 -29.54
CA ALA A 23 3.89 -0.16 -30.86
C ALA A 23 3.41 1.29 -31.07
N GLY A 24 3.46 2.14 -30.04
CA GLY A 24 2.93 3.52 -30.09
C GLY A 24 1.40 3.60 -30.06
N GLU A 25 0.72 2.51 -29.72
CA GLU A 25 -0.75 2.41 -29.66
C GLU A 25 -1.31 2.83 -28.28
N LEU A 26 -0.44 2.90 -27.26
CA LEU A 26 -0.77 3.28 -25.89
C LEU A 26 0.30 4.21 -25.31
N ALA A 27 -0.10 5.22 -24.55
CA ALA A 27 0.86 6.07 -23.84
C ALA A 27 1.48 5.33 -22.66
N ALA A 28 2.80 5.43 -22.49
CA ALA A 28 3.52 4.82 -21.38
C ALA A 28 2.96 5.29 -20.02
N ALA A 29 2.64 6.57 -19.90
CA ALA A 29 2.04 7.16 -18.70
C ALA A 29 0.69 6.52 -18.31
N ASP A 30 -0.14 6.14 -19.29
CA ASP A 30 -1.43 5.51 -19.02
C ASP A 30 -1.26 4.10 -18.42
N LEU A 31 -0.29 3.34 -18.94
CA LEU A 31 0.07 2.04 -18.39
C LEU A 31 0.72 2.17 -17.01
N LEU A 32 1.62 3.15 -16.81
CA LEU A 32 2.27 3.41 -15.53
C LEU A 32 1.22 3.68 -14.44
N ALA A 33 0.26 4.54 -14.71
CA ALA A 33 -0.83 4.86 -13.77
C ALA A 33 -1.65 3.61 -13.39
N LYS A 34 -1.87 2.65 -14.31
CA LYS A 34 -2.53 1.38 -13.97
C LYS A 34 -1.67 0.46 -13.14
N ILE A 35 -0.38 0.38 -13.43
CA ILE A 35 0.57 -0.42 -12.64
C ILE A 35 0.63 0.12 -11.20
N GLU A 36 0.74 1.44 -11.03
CA GLU A 36 0.74 2.07 -9.72
C GLU A 36 -0.58 1.88 -8.97
N SER A 37 -1.71 2.00 -9.68
CA SER A 37 -3.02 1.71 -9.09
C SER A 37 -3.14 0.26 -8.65
N ALA A 38 -2.62 -0.70 -9.41
CA ALA A 38 -2.63 -2.11 -9.05
C ALA A 38 -1.70 -2.40 -7.88
N GLU A 39 -0.49 -1.83 -7.87
CA GLU A 39 0.44 -1.93 -6.76
C GLU A 39 -0.18 -1.38 -5.47
N ALA A 40 -0.85 -0.23 -5.54
CA ALA A 40 -1.55 0.36 -4.40
C ALA A 40 -2.66 -0.53 -3.82
N GLN A 41 -3.30 -1.37 -4.63
CA GLN A 41 -4.32 -2.33 -4.17
C GLN A 41 -3.77 -3.43 -3.27
N ARG A 42 -2.44 -3.66 -3.28
CA ARG A 42 -1.78 -4.61 -2.37
C ARG A 42 -1.69 -4.09 -0.94
N TYR A 43 -2.03 -2.82 -0.73
CA TYR A 43 -1.92 -2.17 0.55
C TYR A 43 -3.25 -1.65 1.04
N ILE A 44 -3.55 -1.87 2.32
CA ILE A 44 -4.56 -1.10 3.02
C ILE A 44 -3.93 0.18 3.56
N GLN A 45 -4.56 1.32 3.29
CA GLN A 45 -4.09 2.63 3.73
C GLN A 45 -4.70 2.95 5.09
N CYS A 46 -3.89 2.98 6.14
CA CYS A 46 -4.34 3.25 7.50
C CYS A 46 -3.94 4.65 7.94
N ALA A 47 -4.91 5.45 8.38
CA ALA A 47 -4.65 6.79 8.88
C ALA A 47 -3.97 6.74 10.26
N VAL A 48 -2.88 7.50 10.41
CA VAL A 48 -2.14 7.65 11.66
C VAL A 48 -2.78 8.74 12.49
N VAL A 49 -3.03 8.43 13.76
CA VAL A 49 -3.65 9.31 14.75
C VAL A 49 -2.58 9.88 15.67
N ALA A 50 -1.61 9.06 16.05
CA ALA A 50 -0.50 9.46 16.89
C ALA A 50 0.75 8.62 16.60
N ALA A 51 1.92 9.20 16.81
CA ALA A 51 3.19 8.49 16.79
C ALA A 51 3.99 8.86 18.05
N GLN A 52 4.53 7.85 18.72
CA GLN A 52 5.43 8.04 19.87
C GLN A 52 6.74 8.72 19.44
N PRO A 53 7.52 9.34 20.35
CA PRO A 53 8.74 10.08 20.00
C PRO A 53 9.79 9.28 19.23
N GLU A 54 9.92 7.99 19.53
CA GLU A 54 10.82 7.05 18.84
C GLU A 54 10.28 6.60 17.46
N LYS A 55 9.02 6.95 17.16
CA LYS A 55 8.29 6.73 15.89
C LYS A 55 8.24 5.27 15.42
N LYS A 56 8.53 4.33 16.33
CA LYS A 56 8.32 2.89 16.14
C LYS A 56 6.99 2.43 16.69
N ALA A 57 6.37 3.19 17.59
CA ALA A 57 5.04 2.92 18.09
C ALA A 57 4.09 3.97 17.50
N VAL A 58 3.07 3.50 16.80
CA VAL A 58 2.10 4.34 16.08
C VAL A 58 0.69 3.86 16.40
N THR A 59 -0.23 4.80 16.52
CA THR A 59 -1.66 4.52 16.71
C THR A 59 -2.39 4.92 15.45
N LEU A 60 -3.17 3.99 14.91
CA LEU A 60 -3.99 4.17 13.72
C LEU A 60 -5.46 4.32 14.10
N ILE A 61 -6.26 4.82 13.15
CA ILE A 61 -7.69 4.49 13.13
C ILE A 61 -7.83 2.97 13.04
N TYR A 62 -8.88 2.41 13.67
CA TYR A 62 -9.13 0.97 13.69
C TYR A 62 -8.92 0.33 12.31
N CYS A 63 -8.08 -0.71 12.30
CA CYS A 63 -7.82 -1.58 11.16
C CYS A 63 -7.73 -3.00 11.71
N ASP A 64 -8.72 -3.82 11.38
CA ASP A 64 -8.87 -5.20 11.82
C ASP A 64 -7.86 -6.13 11.13
N GLU A 65 -7.51 -5.78 9.89
CA GLU A 65 -6.60 -6.54 9.06
C GLU A 65 -5.14 -6.48 9.55
N ALA A 66 -4.80 -5.49 10.38
CA ALA A 66 -3.44 -5.31 10.85
C ALA A 66 -2.94 -6.52 11.66
N ALA A 67 -1.83 -7.11 11.23
CA ALA A 67 -1.23 -8.26 11.90
C ALA A 67 0.29 -8.12 12.04
N ALA A 68 0.85 -8.77 13.06
CA ALA A 68 2.30 -8.92 13.19
C ALA A 68 2.86 -9.69 11.98
N GLY A 69 4.02 -9.28 11.48
CA GLY A 69 4.62 -9.84 10.28
C GLY A 69 4.22 -9.15 8.97
N MET A 70 3.15 -8.34 8.96
CA MET A 70 2.81 -7.53 7.78
C MET A 70 3.95 -6.58 7.42
N LYS A 71 4.23 -6.46 6.12
CA LYS A 71 5.12 -5.40 5.63
C LYS A 71 4.35 -4.08 5.62
N PHE A 72 5.06 -2.98 5.86
CA PHE A 72 4.48 -1.65 5.76
C PHE A 72 5.36 -0.73 4.92
N THR A 73 4.74 0.29 4.34
CA THR A 73 5.42 1.46 3.79
C THR A 73 4.81 2.74 4.36
N ALA A 74 5.66 3.71 4.70
CA ALA A 74 5.26 4.92 5.42
C ALA A 74 6.27 6.04 5.18
N GLY A 75 5.90 7.08 4.43
CA GLY A 75 6.78 8.24 4.17
C GLY A 75 8.14 7.86 3.57
N GLY A 76 8.18 6.88 2.66
CA GLY A 76 9.41 6.36 2.04
C GLY A 76 10.20 5.36 2.89
N VAL A 77 9.74 5.04 4.10
CA VAL A 77 10.31 3.99 4.94
C VAL A 77 9.53 2.69 4.77
N SER A 78 10.25 1.58 4.57
CA SER A 78 9.66 0.24 4.51
C SER A 78 10.20 -0.66 5.62
N GLY A 79 9.31 -1.43 6.23
CA GLY A 79 9.65 -2.38 7.29
C GLY A 79 8.55 -3.40 7.54
N THR A 80 8.62 -4.03 8.70
CA THR A 80 7.66 -5.04 9.18
C THR A 80 7.01 -4.59 10.49
N VAL A 81 5.72 -4.91 10.65
CA VAL A 81 4.97 -4.77 11.91
C VAL A 81 5.43 -5.86 12.89
N GLN A 82 5.91 -5.45 14.05
CA GLN A 82 6.40 -6.35 15.10
C GLN A 82 5.29 -6.81 16.05
N ALA A 83 4.33 -5.93 16.37
CA ALA A 83 3.21 -6.23 17.26
C ALA A 83 2.00 -5.37 16.90
N VAL A 84 0.80 -5.91 17.18
CA VAL A 84 -0.48 -5.24 16.99
C VAL A 84 -1.31 -5.36 18.25
N THR A 85 -2.00 -4.30 18.64
CA THR A 85 -2.98 -4.31 19.72
C THR A 85 -4.15 -3.42 19.34
N HIS A 86 -5.37 -3.95 19.38
CA HIS A 86 -6.58 -3.14 19.21
C HIS A 86 -6.98 -2.59 20.57
N VAL A 87 -7.21 -1.28 20.62
CA VAL A 87 -7.50 -0.55 21.85
C VAL A 87 -8.66 0.40 21.65
N GLN A 88 -9.29 0.78 22.74
CA GLN A 88 -10.24 1.89 22.78
C GLN A 88 -9.47 3.20 22.97
N SER A 89 -9.92 4.26 22.32
CA SER A 89 -9.55 5.64 22.64
C SER A 89 -10.20 6.06 23.97
N ASP A 90 -9.60 7.06 24.61
CA ASP A 90 -10.14 7.63 25.83
C ASP A 90 -11.55 8.22 25.57
N GLU A 91 -11.78 8.81 24.39
CA GLU A 91 -13.08 9.34 24.01
C GLU A 91 -14.15 8.24 23.88
N ALA A 92 -13.81 7.10 23.28
CA ALA A 92 -14.72 5.96 23.17
C ALA A 92 -15.04 5.34 24.55
N GLN A 93 -14.05 5.31 25.45
CA GLN A 93 -14.25 4.87 26.84
C GLN A 93 -15.18 5.81 27.60
N GLU A 94 -14.97 7.12 27.50
CA GLU A 94 -15.83 8.13 28.13
C GLU A 94 -17.27 8.08 27.60
N ALA A 95 -17.44 7.75 26.31
CA ALA A 95 -18.75 7.56 25.68
C ALA A 95 -19.43 6.23 26.05
N GLY A 96 -18.76 5.33 26.78
CA GLY A 96 -19.29 4.03 27.17
C GLY A 96 -19.37 3.02 26.01
N GLU A 97 -18.56 3.19 24.96
CA GLU A 97 -18.48 2.26 23.85
C GLU A 97 -17.78 0.96 24.27
N ALA A 98 -18.25 -0.18 23.75
CA ALA A 98 -17.67 -1.49 24.06
C ALA A 98 -16.66 -1.96 23.00
N ALA A 99 -16.64 -1.33 21.82
CA ALA A 99 -15.77 -1.72 20.71
C ALA A 99 -14.44 -0.96 20.73
N ASN A 100 -13.40 -1.57 20.18
CA ASN A 100 -12.14 -0.89 19.90
C ASN A 100 -12.27 -0.01 18.66
N ASP A 101 -11.71 1.20 18.71
CA ASP A 101 -11.73 2.19 17.63
C ASP A 101 -10.31 2.58 17.17
N ARG A 102 -9.26 2.00 17.78
CA ARG A 102 -7.85 2.23 17.43
C ARG A 102 -7.08 0.93 17.25
N THR A 103 -6.05 1.00 16.43
CA THR A 103 -5.04 -0.06 16.28
C THR A 103 -3.66 0.50 16.60
N ALA A 104 -3.02 0.00 17.64
CA ALA A 104 -1.64 0.33 18.01
C ALA A 104 -0.67 -0.66 17.34
N LEU A 105 0.33 -0.15 16.64
CA LEU A 105 1.38 -0.93 16.00
C LEU A 105 2.73 -0.66 16.64
N THR A 106 3.51 -1.72 16.84
CA THR A 106 4.96 -1.64 17.01
C THR A 106 5.63 -1.97 15.68
N LEU A 107 6.51 -1.11 15.19
CA LEU A 107 7.16 -1.21 13.89
C LEU A 107 8.65 -1.52 14.04
N SER A 108 9.21 -2.26 13.10
CA SER A 108 10.66 -2.58 13.04
C SER A 108 11.54 -1.36 12.76
N LYS A 109 10.99 -0.33 12.13
CA LYS A 109 11.68 0.91 11.80
C LYS A 109 10.83 2.12 12.19
N ALA A 110 11.51 3.21 12.52
CA ALA A 110 10.87 4.48 12.81
C ALA A 110 10.27 5.07 11.52
N VAL A 111 9.03 5.55 11.60
CA VAL A 111 8.39 6.31 10.51
C VAL A 111 8.79 7.80 10.55
N ALA A 112 8.47 8.54 9.49
CA ALA A 112 8.64 9.99 9.46
C ALA A 112 7.80 10.69 10.55
N ALA A 113 8.23 11.88 10.99
CA ALA A 113 7.59 12.61 12.10
C ALA A 113 6.13 12.98 11.83
N ASP A 114 5.85 13.23 10.57
CA ASP A 114 4.64 13.76 9.96
C ASP A 114 3.91 12.68 9.13
N CYS A 115 4.20 11.41 9.41
CA CYS A 115 3.56 10.29 8.74
C CYS A 115 2.06 10.27 9.06
N ALA A 116 1.24 10.72 8.11
CA ALA A 116 -0.21 10.74 8.22
C ALA A 116 -0.88 9.40 7.84
N VAL A 117 -0.19 8.57 7.04
CA VAL A 117 -0.71 7.31 6.52
C VAL A 117 0.38 6.25 6.54
N ILE A 118 0.00 5.05 6.98
CA ILE A 118 0.79 3.82 6.86
C ILE A 118 0.06 2.85 5.94
N ALA A 119 0.76 2.37 4.92
CA ALA A 119 0.26 1.38 4.00
C ALA A 119 0.70 -0.02 4.48
N LEU A 120 -0.24 -0.88 4.88
CA LEU A 120 0.04 -2.26 5.30
C LEU A 120 -0.19 -3.22 4.13
N GLU A 121 0.79 -4.08 3.83
CA GLU A 121 0.72 -5.05 2.74
C GLU A 121 -0.26 -6.18 3.11
N THR A 122 -1.34 -6.29 2.34
CA THR A 122 -2.38 -7.32 2.48
C THR A 122 -2.20 -8.47 1.50
N ALA A 123 -1.43 -8.27 0.42
CA ALA A 123 -1.18 -9.28 -0.59
C ALA A 123 0.24 -9.21 -1.14
N GLU A 124 0.88 -10.38 -1.27
CA GLU A 124 2.22 -10.52 -1.88
C GLU A 124 2.20 -10.31 -3.40
N THR A 125 1.03 -10.47 -4.03
CA THR A 125 0.88 -10.32 -5.49
C THR A 125 -0.39 -9.54 -5.83
N VAL A 126 -0.39 -8.88 -6.99
CA VAL A 126 -1.59 -8.30 -7.62
C VAL A 126 -1.62 -8.72 -9.09
N ALA A 127 -2.78 -9.20 -9.56
CA ALA A 127 -2.91 -9.77 -10.91
C ALA A 127 -1.89 -10.90 -11.21
N GLY A 128 -1.37 -11.58 -10.18
CA GLY A 128 -0.30 -12.57 -10.32
C GLY A 128 1.10 -12.00 -10.53
N MET A 129 1.29 -10.68 -10.35
CA MET A 129 2.59 -10.00 -10.37
C MET A 129 3.12 -9.83 -8.95
N THR A 130 4.39 -10.19 -8.74
CA THR A 130 5.14 -9.87 -7.51
C THR A 130 5.63 -8.40 -7.51
N THR A 131 6.23 -7.94 -6.41
CA THR A 131 6.92 -6.64 -6.38
C THR A 131 8.04 -6.55 -7.43
N ASP A 132 8.77 -7.65 -7.65
CA ASP A 132 9.87 -7.69 -8.62
C ASP A 132 9.32 -7.60 -10.05
N ASP A 133 8.20 -8.26 -10.34
CA ASP A 133 7.52 -8.16 -11.63
C ASP A 133 7.06 -6.73 -11.92
N ILE A 134 6.43 -6.07 -10.93
CA ILE A 134 6.00 -4.67 -11.04
C ILE A 134 7.20 -3.75 -11.26
N THR A 135 8.28 -3.95 -10.50
CA THR A 135 9.51 -3.16 -10.60
C THR A 135 10.16 -3.33 -11.97
N ALA A 136 10.26 -4.55 -12.47
CA ALA A 136 10.77 -4.85 -13.80
C ALA A 136 9.91 -4.19 -14.89
N LEU A 137 8.58 -4.30 -14.78
CA LEU A 137 7.65 -3.70 -15.74
C LEU A 137 7.77 -2.18 -15.80
N LYS A 138 7.80 -1.50 -14.64
CA LYS A 138 8.08 -0.05 -14.57
C LYS A 138 9.45 0.31 -15.13
N GLY A 139 10.46 -0.52 -14.86
CA GLY A 139 11.82 -0.35 -15.37
C GLY A 139 11.89 -0.37 -16.90
N VAL A 140 11.20 -1.33 -17.54
CA VAL A 140 11.11 -1.37 -19.01
C VAL A 140 10.30 -0.19 -19.54
N LEU A 141 9.21 0.20 -18.87
CA LEU A 141 8.33 1.28 -19.30
C LEU A 141 9.04 2.64 -19.42
N LYS A 142 10.05 2.90 -18.57
CA LYS A 142 10.88 4.12 -18.60
C LYS A 142 11.59 4.37 -19.93
N GLN A 143 11.76 3.35 -20.78
CA GLN A 143 12.38 3.54 -22.10
C GLN A 143 11.42 4.20 -23.12
N TYR A 144 10.14 4.35 -22.75
CA TYR A 144 9.09 4.94 -23.57
C TYR A 144 8.55 6.26 -22.99
N GLU A 145 9.23 6.83 -21.99
CA GLU A 145 8.95 8.15 -21.40
C GLU A 145 9.54 9.31 -22.22
#